data_AF-A0A3D8YXH6-F1
#
_entry.id   AF-A0A3D8YXH6-F1
#
_cell.length_a   1.000
_cell.length_b   1.000
_cell.length_c   1.000
_cell.angle_alpha   90.00
_cell.angle_beta   90.00
_cell.angle_gamma   90.00
#
_symmetry.space_group_name_H-M   'P 1'
#
loop_
_entity.id
_entity.type
_entity.pdbx_description
1 polymer ?
#
loop_
_entity_poly.entity_id
_entity_poly.type
_entity_poly.pdbx_seq_one_letter_code
_entity_poly.pdbx_strand_id
1 'polypeptide(L)' 'MTFEEVLPRLKAGDKVIRNGWGGAELYVKLVEAESLDGEKMNPYFVINVTGEGYTMFTPTVCDLLAEDWSIVN' A
#
# COMPACT_ATOMS: atom_id res chain seq x y z
N MET A 1 7.54 -0.30 12.14
CA MET A 1 6.41 0.59 12.44
C MET A 1 5.15 -0.24 12.45
N THR A 2 4.16 0.14 13.27
CA THR A 2 2.83 -0.49 13.25
C THR A 2 2.02 0.02 12.06
N PHE A 3 0.91 -0.66 11.73
CA PHE A 3 0.02 -0.19 10.67
C PHE A 3 -0.57 1.20 10.95
N GLU A 4 -0.90 1.49 12.21
CA GLU A 4 -1.43 2.78 12.66
C GLU A 4 -0.42 3.92 12.45
N GLU A 5 0.88 3.64 12.58
CA GLU A 5 1.94 4.61 12.34
C GLU A 5 2.13 4.91 10.84
N VAL A 6 1.95 3.91 9.97
CA VAL A 6 2.11 4.08 8.52
C VAL A 6 0.85 4.58 7.80
N LEU A 7 -0.35 4.40 8.37
CA LEU A 7 -1.57 4.88 7.74
C LEU A 7 -1.58 6.40 7.47
N PRO A 8 -1.14 7.29 8.41
CA PRO A 8 -0.96 8.71 8.13
C PRO A 8 0.08 8.99 7.04
N ARG A 9 1.14 8.18 6.94
CA ARG A 9 2.20 8.30 5.93
C ARG A 9 1.69 7.96 4.54
N LEU A 10 0.96 6.86 4.42
CA LEU A 10 0.24 6.47 3.21
C LEU A 10 -0.71 7.58 2.72
N LYS A 11 -1.46 8.21 3.63
CA LYS A 11 -2.32 9.36 3.34
C LYS A 11 -1.54 10.62 2.92
N ALA A 12 -0.28 10.74 3.30
CA ALA A 12 0.62 11.81 2.88
C ALA A 12 1.32 11.51 1.54
N GLY A 13 1.08 10.35 0.95
CA GLY A 13 1.66 9.91 -0.33
C GLY A 13 2.95 9.09 -0.19
N ASP A 14 3.38 8.79 1.04
CA ASP A 14 4.54 7.92 1.27
C ASP A 14 4.26 6.48 0.79
N LYS A 15 5.31 5.79 0.36
CA LYS A 15 5.28 4.37 0.02
C LYS A 15 5.76 3.57 1.23
N VAL A 16 5.11 2.44 1.52
CA VAL A 16 5.48 1.60 2.68
C VAL A 16 5.56 0.12 2.30
N ILE A 17 6.38 -0.64 3.00
CA ILE A 17 6.56 -2.07 2.79
C ILE A 17 6.67 -2.79 4.13
N ARG A 18 6.34 -4.08 4.17
CA ARG A 18 6.64 -4.95 5.32
C ARG A 18 7.97 -5.65 5.10
N ASN A 19 8.86 -5.58 6.08
CA ASN A 19 10.17 -6.24 6.01
C ASN A 19 10.05 -7.77 5.99
N GLY A 20 8.95 -8.32 6.50
CA GLY A 20 8.65 -9.76 6.48
C GLY A 20 8.04 -10.26 5.17
N TRP A 21 7.74 -9.39 4.19
CA TRP A 21 7.40 -9.84 2.84
C TRP A 21 8.66 -10.38 2.16
N GLY A 22 8.63 -11.67 1.81
CA GLY A 22 9.74 -12.37 1.17
C GLY A 22 9.57 -12.56 -0.34
N GLY A 23 8.57 -11.91 -0.94
CA GLY A 23 8.20 -12.07 -2.35
C GLY A 23 8.69 -10.94 -3.25
N ALA A 24 7.91 -10.70 -4.30
CA ALA A 24 8.20 -9.70 -5.34
C ALA A 24 7.60 -8.32 -5.04
N GLU A 25 6.97 -8.15 -3.87
CA GLU A 25 6.33 -6.92 -3.44
C GLU A 25 7.34 -5.80 -3.22
N LEU A 26 7.08 -4.63 -3.80
CA LEU A 26 7.96 -3.47 -3.71
C LEU A 26 7.47 -2.43 -2.69
N TYR A 27 6.17 -2.12 -2.68
CA TYR A 27 5.56 -1.18 -1.73
C TYR A 27 4.03 -1.13 -1.89
N VAL A 28 3.37 -0.60 -0.86
CA VAL A 28 1.99 -0.12 -0.85
C VAL A 28 1.98 1.41 -0.93
N LYS A 29 1.02 1.99 -1.65
CA LYS A 29 0.75 3.44 -1.65
C LYS A 29 -0.75 3.73 -1.71
N LEU A 30 -1.15 4.95 -1.35
CA LEU A 30 -2.46 5.48 -1.68
C LEU A 30 -2.48 5.96 -3.14
N VAL A 31 -3.52 5.56 -3.87
CA VAL A 31 -3.93 6.21 -5.11
C VAL A 31 -5.11 7.11 -4.74
N GLU A 32 -4.97 8.40 -5.04
CA GLU A 32 -6.05 9.38 -4.85
C GLU A 32 -7.22 9.09 -5.79
N ALA A 33 -8.33 9.80 -5.62
CA ALA A 33 -9.47 9.66 -6.52
C ALA A 33 -9.07 9.96 -7.97
N GLU A 34 -9.40 9.05 -8.89
CA GLU A 34 -9.07 9.14 -10.31
C GLU A 34 -10.28 8.74 -11.17
N SER A 35 -10.21 8.88 -12.49
CA SER A 35 -11.19 8.34 -13.41
C SER A 35 -10.75 6.96 -13.91
N LEU A 36 -11.65 5.98 -13.82
CA LEU A 36 -11.48 4.65 -14.40
C LEU A 36 -12.66 4.40 -15.33
N ASP A 37 -12.39 4.17 -16.62
CA ASP A 37 -13.40 3.95 -17.66
C ASP A 37 -14.51 5.03 -17.71
N GLY A 38 -14.13 6.28 -17.44
CA GLY A 38 -15.06 7.42 -17.43
C GLY A 38 -15.86 7.59 -16.14
N GLU A 39 -15.75 6.65 -15.20
CA GLU A 39 -16.37 6.73 -13.88
C GLU A 39 -15.39 7.22 -12.82
N LYS A 40 -15.92 7.80 -11.74
CA LYS A 40 -15.10 8.24 -10.60
C LYS A 40 -14.70 7.04 -9.75
N MET A 41 -13.40 6.77 -9.66
CA MET A 41 -12.82 5.82 -8.73
C MET A 41 -12.52 6.53 -7.39
N ASN A 42 -12.93 5.91 -6.29
CA ASN A 42 -12.60 6.39 -4.96
C ASN A 42 -11.12 6.12 -4.64
N PRO A 43 -10.50 6.90 -3.72
CA PRO A 43 -9.14 6.62 -3.28
C PRO A 43 -9.00 5.19 -2.75
N TYR A 44 -7.90 4.53 -3.08
CA TYR A 44 -7.66 3.14 -2.69
C TYR A 44 -6.18 2.83 -2.54
N PHE A 45 -5.84 1.85 -1.70
CA PHE A 45 -4.46 1.38 -1.59
C PHE A 45 -4.12 0.40 -2.71
N VAL A 46 -2.93 0.55 -3.28
CA VAL A 46 -2.38 -0.40 -4.25
C VAL A 46 -1.04 -0.91 -3.75
N ILE A 47 -0.75 -2.16 -4.06
CA ILE A 47 0.56 -2.79 -3.91
C ILE A 47 1.23 -2.89 -5.28
N ASN A 48 2.51 -2.57 -5.36
CA ASN A 48 3.32 -2.77 -6.55
C ASN A 48 4.10 -4.08 -6.42
N VAL A 49 3.97 -4.97 -7.39
CA VAL A 49 4.62 -6.28 -7.42
C VAL A 49 5.47 -6.39 -8.68
N THR A 50 6.72 -6.77 -8.51
CA THR A 50 7.67 -6.92 -9.63
C THR A 50 7.16 -7.97 -10.61
N GLY A 51 6.97 -7.56 -11.88
CA GLY A 51 6.48 -8.44 -12.95
C GLY A 51 4.96 -8.48 -13.12
N GLU A 52 4.20 -7.98 -12.14
CA GLU A 52 2.72 -7.92 -12.21
C GLU A 52 2.18 -6.49 -12.30
N GLY A 53 2.89 -5.52 -11.72
CA GLY A 53 2.49 -4.12 -11.70
C GLY A 53 1.67 -3.77 -10.45
N TYR A 54 0.65 -2.94 -10.61
CA TYR A 54 -0.20 -2.51 -9.49
C TYR A 54 -1.41 -3.42 -9.31
N THR A 55 -1.60 -3.88 -8.08
CA THR A 55 -2.77 -4.65 -7.64
C THR A 55 -3.44 -3.93 -6.47
N MET A 56 -4.74 -4.16 -6.28
CA MET A 56 -5.46 -3.63 -5.12
C MET A 56 -4.88 -4.22 -3.83
N PHE A 57 -4.56 -3.36 -2.87
CA PHE A 57 -4.10 -3.78 -1.55
C PHE A 57 -5.24 -3.70 -0.55
N THR A 58 -5.70 -4.86 -0.10
CA THR A 58 -6.65 -4.99 1.01
C THR A 58 -5.90 -5.56 2.21
N PRO A 59 -5.59 -4.75 3.24
CA PRO A 59 -4.80 -5.22 4.36
C PRO A 59 -5.53 -6.35 5.09
N THR A 60 -4.84 -7.47 5.30
CA THR A 60 -5.32 -8.56 6.13
C THR A 60 -5.19 -8.21 7.60
N VAL A 61 -5.80 -8.99 8.50
CA VAL A 61 -5.59 -8.82 9.95
C VAL A 61 -4.11 -8.94 10.32
N CYS A 62 -3.35 -9.81 9.63
CA CYS A 62 -1.91 -9.93 9.84
C CYS A 62 -1.15 -8.68 9.43
N ASP A 63 -1.60 -7.94 8.41
CA ASP A 63 -1.00 -6.68 7.98
C ASP A 63 -1.33 -5.53 8.94
N LEU A 64 -2.55 -5.53 9.47
CA LEU A 64 -2.99 -4.53 10.45
C LEU A 64 -2.24 -4.67 11.79
N LEU A 65 -1.99 -5.91 12.24
CA LEU A 65 -1.30 -6.19 13.51
C LEU A 65 0.23 -6.30 13.37
N ALA A 66 0.75 -6.05 12.18
CA ALA A 66 2.18 -6.11 11.92
C ALA A 66 2.93 -4.90 12.48
N GLU A 67 4.12 -5.14 13.02
CA GLU A 67 5.01 -4.11 13.58
C GLU A 67 6.25 -3.87 12.71
N ASP A 68 6.34 -4.58 11.57
CA ASP A 68 7.50 -4.63 10.69
C ASP A 68 7.38 -3.75 9.44
N TRP A 69 6.54 -2.71 9.48
CA TRP A 69 6.42 -1.75 8.38
C TRP A 69 7.60 -0.77 8.32
N SER A 70 7.99 -0.38 7.11
CA SER A 70 9.02 0.61 6.79
C SER A 70 8.59 1.52 5.63
N ILE A 71 9.13 2.75 5.57
CA ILE A 71 8.91 3.67 4.43
C ILE A 71 9.94 3.35 3.34
N VAL A 72 9.51 3.41 2.08
CA VAL A 72 10.35 3.24 0.89
C VAL A 72 10.57 4.62 0.26
N ASN A 73 11.85 4.96 0.03
CA ASN A 73 12.26 6.20 -0.66
C ASN A 73 12.18 6.07 -2.18
#